data_AF-A0A960IPG7-F1
#
_entry.id   AF-A0A960IPG7-F1
#
_cell.length_a   1.000
_cell.length_b   1.000
_cell.length_c   1.000
_cell.angle_alpha   90.00
_cell.angle_beta   90.00
_cell.angle_gamma   90.00
#
_symmetry.space_group_name_H-M   'P 1'
#
loop_
_entity.id
_entity.type
_entity.pdbx_description
1 polymer ?
#
loop_
_entity_poly.entity_id
_entity_poly.type
_entity_poly.pdbx_seq_one_letter_code
_entity_poly.pdbx_strand_id
1 'polypeptide(L)'
;MKPSSAELELQRELLEPESEFHIADYLRVLQARWRLIALVALLVLAASVAQYAITPKEYRATTLIQIERRISVPLGRAQDVWMENYWNMEYYPTQYRLLSSRGMAERVVLNLRLHEDPAFNPAGAAVRAAGGTVSAADDERAIGGLAGMVLGGLEVRPLQSTMLVEISYRSRDPQLAARIANGVADAYIDWGIENRSETAGKASTFFAQQIEALKQEIQDKENQLQAYSSRTDIVSLDP
;
A
#
# COMPACT_ATOMS: atom_id res chain seq x y z
N MET A 1 36.17 -15.87 87.41
CA MET A 1 35.64 -14.79 86.56
C MET A 1 35.45 -15.37 85.18
N LYS A 2 34.21 -15.78 84.88
CA LYS A 2 33.79 -16.42 83.62
C LYS A 2 33.31 -15.29 82.69
N PRO A 3 33.75 -15.23 81.43
CA PRO A 3 33.15 -14.31 80.47
C PRO A 3 31.68 -14.67 80.22
N SER A 4 30.90 -13.63 79.96
CA SER A 4 29.43 -13.60 79.96
C SER A 4 28.86 -14.39 78.77
N SER A 5 27.74 -15.08 78.97
CA SER A 5 27.02 -15.83 77.94
C SER A 5 26.59 -14.98 76.74
N ALA A 6 26.49 -13.65 76.91
CA ALA A 6 26.23 -12.70 75.83
C ALA A 6 27.42 -12.52 74.86
N GLU A 7 28.66 -12.69 75.32
CA GLU A 7 29.85 -12.58 74.46
C GLU A 7 30.04 -13.83 73.60
N LEU A 8 29.60 -15.01 74.09
CA LEU A 8 29.66 -16.27 73.36
C LEU A 8 28.58 -16.38 72.27
N GLU A 9 27.44 -15.71 72.42
CA GLU A 9 26.42 -15.60 71.36
C GLU A 9 26.86 -14.63 70.26
N LEU A 10 27.40 -13.45 70.62
CA LEU A 10 27.99 -12.50 69.67
C LEU A 10 29.16 -13.11 68.88
N GLN A 11 29.95 -13.98 69.50
CA GLN A 11 31.09 -14.64 68.84
C GLN A 11 30.66 -15.81 67.92
N ARG A 12 29.46 -16.36 68.10
CA ARG A 12 28.90 -17.39 67.20
C ARG A 12 28.16 -16.80 65.99
N GLU A 13 27.63 -15.58 66.11
CA GLU A 13 26.92 -14.88 65.02
C GLU A 13 27.88 -14.30 63.95
N LEU A 14 29.17 -14.12 64.28
CA LEU A 14 30.22 -13.65 63.36
C LEU A 14 30.93 -14.75 62.55
N LEU A 15 30.51 -16.01 62.70
CA LEU A 15 31.06 -17.19 62.01
C LEU A 15 30.00 -17.89 61.14
N GLU A 16 28.99 -17.17 60.67
CA GLU A 16 28.44 -17.54 59.38
C GLU A 16 29.46 -17.08 58.35
N PRO A 17 30.15 -17.98 57.62
CA PRO A 17 30.83 -17.53 56.43
C PRO A 17 29.73 -16.92 55.56
N GLU A 18 29.77 -15.60 55.38
CA GLU A 18 29.13 -14.99 54.22
C GLU A 18 29.43 -15.92 53.07
N SER A 19 28.42 -16.39 52.36
CA SER A 19 28.57 -17.31 51.23
C SER A 19 29.52 -16.66 50.22
N GLU A 20 30.82 -16.83 50.42
CA GLU A 20 31.86 -16.45 49.49
C GLU A 20 31.56 -17.30 48.29
N PHE A 21 31.04 -16.68 47.24
CA PHE A 21 30.71 -17.33 45.99
C PHE A 21 32.00 -17.92 45.42
N HIS A 22 32.34 -19.14 45.84
CA HIS A 22 33.52 -19.83 45.38
C HIS A 22 33.25 -20.33 43.96
N ILE A 23 33.78 -19.60 42.98
CA ILE A 23 33.75 -19.94 41.55
C ILE A 23 34.25 -21.39 41.33
N ALA A 24 35.14 -21.86 42.21
CA ALA A 24 35.63 -23.23 42.24
C ALA A 24 34.53 -24.30 42.42
N ASP A 25 33.46 -24.02 43.17
CA ASP A 25 32.36 -24.97 43.36
C ASP A 25 31.48 -25.08 42.11
N TYR A 26 31.30 -23.98 41.38
CA TYR A 26 30.68 -24.00 40.04
C TYR A 26 31.54 -24.75 39.02
N LEU A 27 32.87 -24.62 39.06
CA LEU A 27 33.79 -25.35 38.19
C LEU A 27 33.77 -26.87 38.43
N ARG A 28 33.61 -27.30 39.69
CA ARG A 28 33.46 -28.73 40.04
C ARG A 28 32.15 -29.30 39.53
N VAL A 29 31.05 -28.56 39.65
CA VAL A 29 29.75 -28.96 39.07
C VAL A 29 29.83 -29.03 37.53
N LEU A 30 30.54 -28.08 36.92
CA LEU A 30 30.79 -28.05 35.47
C LEU A 30 31.56 -29.29 35.01
N GLN A 31 32.64 -29.68 35.70
CA GLN A 31 33.42 -30.89 35.37
C GLN A 31 32.65 -32.18 35.65
N ALA A 32 31.87 -32.26 36.72
CA ALA A 32 31.12 -33.48 37.07
C ALA A 32 29.96 -33.77 36.12
N ARG A 33 29.34 -32.73 35.53
CA ARG A 33 28.15 -32.84 34.67
C ARG A 33 28.33 -32.27 33.26
N TRP A 34 29.56 -32.06 32.79
CA TRP A 34 29.86 -31.47 31.48
C TRP A 34 29.13 -32.15 30.31
N ARG A 35 28.91 -33.47 30.39
CA ARG A 35 28.15 -34.23 29.38
C ARG A 35 26.66 -33.83 29.31
N LEU A 36 26.02 -33.60 30.46
CA LEU A 36 24.63 -33.14 30.54
C LEU A 36 24.51 -31.70 30.03
N ILE A 37 25.45 -30.83 30.41
CA ILE A 37 25.50 -29.44 29.98
C ILE A 37 25.74 -29.36 28.46
N ALA A 38 26.69 -30.16 27.94
CA ALA A 38 26.95 -30.26 26.51
C ALA A 38 25.74 -30.82 25.75
N LEU A 39 25.01 -31.79 26.30
CA LEU A 39 23.80 -32.35 25.68
C LEU A 39 22.68 -31.31 25.62
N VAL A 40 22.41 -30.59 26.72
CA VAL A 40 21.40 -29.52 26.74
C VAL A 40 21.80 -28.39 25.80
N ALA A 41 23.07 -27.97 25.81
CA ALA A 41 23.57 -26.96 24.89
C ALA A 41 23.43 -27.41 23.42
N LEU A 42 23.74 -28.67 23.11
CA LEU A 42 23.55 -29.25 21.77
C LEU A 42 22.07 -29.28 21.38
N LEU A 43 21.16 -29.63 22.29
CA LEU A 43 19.73 -29.64 22.04
C LEU A 43 19.19 -28.24 21.76
N VAL A 44 19.60 -27.24 22.54
CA VAL A 44 19.23 -25.83 22.31
C VAL A 44 19.77 -25.37 20.96
N LEU A 45 21.03 -25.67 20.64
CA LEU A 45 21.66 -25.28 19.39
C LEU A 45 21.00 -25.96 18.18
N ALA A 46 20.66 -27.25 18.30
CA ALA A 46 19.91 -27.98 17.28
C ALA A 46 18.49 -27.41 17.10
N ALA A 47 17.80 -27.06 18.19
CA ALA A 47 16.48 -26.41 18.13
C ALA A 47 16.56 -25.03 17.49
N SER A 48 17.59 -24.22 17.80
CA SER A 48 17.83 -22.92 17.18
C SER A 48 18.13 -23.03 15.67
N VAL A 49 18.97 -24.00 15.27
CA VAL A 49 19.26 -24.25 13.85
C VAL A 49 18.01 -24.75 13.12
N ALA A 50 17.22 -25.64 13.73
CA ALA A 50 15.95 -26.10 13.17
C ALA A 50 14.98 -24.93 12.99
N GLN A 51 14.85 -24.05 13.99
CA GLN A 51 14.03 -22.83 13.89
C GLN A 51 14.50 -21.91 12.75
N TYR A 52 15.80 -21.69 12.63
CA TYR A 52 16.38 -20.88 11.56
C TYR A 52 16.14 -21.49 10.17
N ALA A 53 16.28 -22.81 10.03
CA ALA A 53 16.08 -23.52 8.77
C ALA A 53 14.61 -23.57 8.34
N ILE A 54 13.67 -23.58 9.30
CA ILE A 54 12.21 -23.60 9.03
C ILE A 54 11.68 -22.20 8.68
N THR A 55 12.31 -21.13 9.17
CA THR A 55 11.86 -19.75 8.89
C THR A 55 12.03 -19.43 7.41
N PRO A 56 10.94 -19.19 6.64
CA PRO A 56 11.03 -18.93 5.21
C PRO A 56 11.75 -17.61 4.95
N LYS A 57 12.64 -17.58 3.95
CA LYS A 57 13.32 -16.36 3.51
C LYS A 57 12.28 -15.41 2.91
N GLU A 58 12.14 -14.21 3.47
CA GLU A 58 11.34 -13.12 2.90
C GLU A 58 12.24 -12.14 2.15
N TYR A 59 11.94 -11.93 0.87
CA TYR A 59 12.57 -10.93 0.03
C TYR A 59 11.67 -9.70 -0.05
N ARG A 60 12.27 -8.51 0.01
CA ARG A 60 11.59 -7.22 -0.14
C ARG A 60 12.13 -6.52 -1.37
N ALA A 61 11.23 -6.12 -2.26
CA ALA A 61 11.56 -5.22 -3.37
C ALA A 61 10.88 -3.87 -3.14
N THR A 62 11.55 -2.81 -3.56
CA THR A 62 11.16 -1.42 -3.28
C THR A 62 11.23 -0.59 -4.54
N THR A 63 10.17 0.18 -4.81
CA THR A 63 10.09 1.17 -5.89
C THR A 63 9.75 2.53 -5.31
N LEU A 64 10.32 3.59 -5.87
CA LEU A 64 10.01 4.96 -5.49
C LEU A 64 9.22 5.63 -6.60
N ILE A 65 8.09 6.23 -6.25
CA ILE A 65 7.27 7.04 -7.16
C ILE A 65 7.16 8.46 -6.63
N GLN A 66 7.28 9.43 -7.54
CA GLN A 66 7.03 10.84 -7.23
C GLN A 66 5.57 11.18 -7.54
N ILE A 67 4.86 11.73 -6.57
CA ILE A 67 3.47 12.16 -6.72
C ILE A 67 3.45 13.68 -6.79
N GLU A 68 3.39 14.21 -8.00
CA GLU A 68 3.25 15.65 -8.23
C GLU A 68 1.78 16.06 -8.27
N ARG A 69 1.45 17.12 -7.51
CA ARG A 69 0.17 17.80 -7.64
C ARG A 69 0.30 18.91 -8.69
N ARG A 70 -0.37 18.76 -9.83
CA ARG A 70 -0.50 19.86 -10.79
C ARG A 70 -1.55 20.86 -10.30
N ILE A 71 -1.10 22.05 -9.95
CA ILE A 71 -1.97 23.17 -9.59
C ILE A 71 -2.24 23.95 -10.87
N SER A 72 -3.48 23.88 -11.38
CA SER A 72 -3.92 24.72 -12.47
C SER A 72 -4.32 26.08 -11.90
N VAL A 73 -3.38 27.02 -11.84
CA VAL A 73 -3.65 28.40 -11.45
C VAL A 73 -4.37 29.10 -12.61
N PRO A 74 -5.59 29.63 -12.44
CA PRO A 74 -6.22 30.47 -13.45
C PRO A 74 -5.34 31.71 -13.67
N LEU A 75 -4.95 31.96 -14.92
CA LEU A 75 -4.20 33.16 -15.32
C LEU A 75 -4.95 34.41 -14.82
N GLY A 76 -4.36 35.13 -13.84
CA GLY A 76 -4.92 36.37 -13.29
C GLY A 76 -4.95 36.49 -11.75
N ARG A 77 -4.73 35.41 -10.98
CA ARG A 77 -4.69 35.44 -9.49
C ARG A 77 -3.37 34.94 -8.91
N ALA A 78 -2.27 35.62 -9.24
CA ALA A 78 -0.93 35.31 -8.72
C ALA A 78 -0.72 35.67 -7.23
N GLN A 79 -1.73 36.24 -6.55
CA GLN A 79 -1.63 36.71 -5.17
C GLN A 79 -1.99 35.65 -4.10
N ASP A 80 -2.57 34.51 -4.50
CA ASP A 80 -3.07 33.48 -3.56
C ASP A 80 -2.04 32.37 -3.23
N VAL A 81 -0.77 32.53 -3.66
CA VAL A 81 0.34 31.57 -3.49
C VAL A 81 0.71 31.35 -2.00
N TRP A 82 0.27 32.21 -1.08
CA TRP A 82 0.55 32.10 0.35
C TRP A 82 -0.48 31.28 1.15
N MET A 83 -1.66 30.98 0.57
CA MET A 83 -2.65 30.06 1.15
C MET A 83 -2.32 28.58 0.90
N GLU A 84 -1.16 28.32 0.28
CA GLU A 84 -0.75 27.07 -0.34
C GLU A 84 -0.38 25.95 0.65
N ASN A 85 -0.06 26.28 1.91
CA ASN A 85 0.31 25.28 2.92
C ASN A 85 -0.87 24.64 3.68
N TYR A 86 -2.04 25.28 3.72
CA TYR A 86 -3.17 24.79 4.54
C TYR A 86 -4.01 23.69 3.85
N TRP A 87 -3.90 23.54 2.53
CA TRP A 87 -4.67 22.55 1.75
C TRP A 87 -3.88 21.27 1.42
N ASN A 88 -2.64 21.15 1.92
CA ASN A 88 -1.74 20.02 1.63
C ASN A 88 -1.97 18.78 2.50
N MET A 89 -2.76 18.89 3.58
CA MET A 89 -2.91 17.79 4.55
C MET A 89 -3.68 16.58 3.99
N GLU A 90 -4.62 16.79 3.06
CA GLU A 90 -5.55 15.71 2.64
C GLU A 90 -5.17 15.02 1.31
N TYR A 91 -4.43 15.71 0.44
CA TYR A 91 -4.08 15.18 -0.88
C TYR A 91 -3.23 13.92 -0.78
N TYR A 92 -2.08 14.00 -0.10
CA TYR A 92 -1.13 12.89 -0.02
C TYR A 92 -1.68 11.66 0.71
N PRO A 93 -2.34 11.78 1.89
CA PRO A 93 -2.98 10.63 2.53
C PRO A 93 -4.02 9.94 1.65
N THR A 94 -4.75 10.70 0.83
CA THR A 94 -5.68 10.13 -0.14
C THR A 94 -4.95 9.31 -1.20
N GLN A 95 -3.85 9.84 -1.76
CA GLN A 95 -3.05 9.10 -2.74
C GLN A 95 -2.45 7.82 -2.15
N TYR A 96 -2.00 7.85 -0.89
CA TYR A 96 -1.47 6.65 -0.22
C TYR A 96 -2.54 5.58 -0.05
N ARG A 97 -3.77 5.98 0.33
CA ARG A 97 -4.90 5.05 0.41
C ARG A 97 -5.30 4.49 -0.94
N LEU A 98 -5.21 5.27 -2.01
CA LEU A 98 -5.48 4.81 -3.37
C LEU A 98 -4.45 3.77 -3.82
N LEU A 99 -3.16 3.99 -3.53
CA LEU A 99 -2.09 3.03 -3.80
C LEU A 99 -2.29 1.70 -3.05
N SER A 100 -2.79 1.76 -1.80
CA SER A 100 -3.08 0.57 -0.99
C SER A 100 -4.54 0.10 -1.12
N SER A 101 -5.26 0.49 -2.17
CA SER A 101 -6.66 0.13 -2.35
C SER A 101 -6.83 -1.23 -3.03
N ARG A 102 -7.96 -1.89 -2.76
CA ARG A 102 -8.30 -3.17 -3.40
C ARG A 102 -8.39 -3.06 -4.91
N GLY A 103 -9.02 -2.00 -5.44
CA GLY A 103 -9.12 -1.79 -6.88
C GLY A 103 -7.75 -1.64 -7.55
N MET A 104 -6.78 -0.99 -6.89
CA MET A 104 -5.41 -0.93 -7.39
C MET A 104 -4.74 -2.30 -7.39
N ALA A 105 -4.91 -3.10 -6.33
CA ALA A 105 -4.37 -4.45 -6.28
C ALA A 105 -4.97 -5.38 -7.33
N GLU A 106 -6.28 -5.30 -7.59
CA GLU A 106 -6.95 -6.05 -8.67
C GLU A 106 -6.40 -5.63 -10.04
N ARG A 107 -6.17 -4.33 -10.25
CA ARG A 107 -5.57 -3.82 -11.49
C ARG A 107 -4.14 -4.33 -11.68
N VAL A 108 -3.35 -4.42 -10.62
CA VAL A 108 -2.00 -5.02 -10.66
C VAL A 108 -2.07 -6.51 -11.02
N VAL A 109 -3.03 -7.25 -10.46
CA VAL A 109 -3.25 -8.67 -10.78
C VAL A 109 -3.58 -8.87 -12.27
N LEU A 110 -4.38 -7.97 -12.84
CA LEU A 110 -4.72 -7.97 -14.25
C LEU A 110 -3.54 -7.56 -15.14
N ASN A 111 -2.87 -6.46 -14.82
CA ASN A 111 -1.74 -5.92 -15.60
C ASN A 111 -0.58 -6.90 -15.68
N LEU A 112 -0.23 -7.54 -14.55
CA LEU A 112 0.83 -8.56 -14.50
C LEU A 112 0.34 -9.96 -14.89
N ARG A 113 -0.96 -10.11 -15.22
CA ARG A 113 -1.61 -11.38 -15.58
C ARG A 113 -1.36 -12.50 -14.57
N LEU A 114 -1.34 -12.19 -13.28
CA LEU A 114 -1.15 -13.21 -12.24
C LEU A 114 -2.27 -14.25 -12.22
N HIS A 115 -3.48 -13.86 -12.62
CA HIS A 115 -4.62 -14.77 -12.75
C HIS A 115 -4.44 -15.80 -13.88
N GLU A 116 -3.55 -15.54 -14.85
CA GLU A 116 -3.22 -16.46 -15.93
C GLU A 116 -2.06 -17.40 -15.58
N ASP A 117 -1.24 -17.06 -14.60
CA ASP A 117 -0.05 -17.82 -14.23
C ASP A 117 -0.44 -19.12 -13.51
N PRO A 118 0.01 -20.31 -14.00
CA PRO A 118 -0.25 -21.58 -13.35
C PRO A 118 0.20 -21.66 -11.89
N ALA A 119 1.20 -20.88 -11.49
CA ALA A 119 1.68 -20.85 -10.10
C ALA A 119 0.65 -20.25 -9.12
N PHE A 120 -0.24 -19.38 -9.62
CA PHE A 120 -1.20 -18.63 -8.81
C PHE A 120 -2.64 -19.08 -9.04
N ASN A 121 -2.96 -19.52 -10.26
CA ASN A 121 -4.28 -20.04 -10.61
C ASN A 121 -4.16 -21.38 -11.36
N PRO A 122 -3.78 -22.47 -10.67
CA PRO A 122 -3.60 -23.77 -11.31
C PRO A 122 -4.92 -24.33 -11.89
N ALA A 123 -6.05 -24.05 -11.22
CA ALA A 123 -7.36 -24.49 -11.68
C ALA A 123 -7.76 -23.81 -13.00
N GLY A 124 -7.65 -22.49 -13.08
CA GLY A 124 -7.91 -21.75 -14.31
C GLY A 124 -6.89 -22.04 -15.42
N ALA A 125 -5.64 -22.29 -15.06
CA ALA A 125 -4.59 -22.69 -16.02
C ALA A 125 -4.87 -24.06 -16.62
N ALA A 126 -5.32 -25.04 -15.83
CA ALA A 126 -5.70 -26.35 -16.31
C ALA A 126 -6.87 -26.30 -17.30
N VAL A 127 -7.90 -25.49 -17.02
CA VAL A 127 -9.04 -25.28 -17.92
C VAL A 127 -8.59 -24.67 -19.25
N ARG A 128 -7.75 -23.62 -19.22
CA ARG A 128 -7.18 -23.00 -20.43
C ARG A 128 -6.31 -23.98 -21.22
N ALA A 129 -5.48 -24.76 -20.55
CA ALA A 129 -4.61 -25.76 -21.19
C ALA A 129 -5.42 -26.87 -21.86
N ALA A 130 -6.59 -27.23 -21.31
CA ALA A 130 -7.53 -28.18 -21.90
C ALA A 130 -8.36 -27.59 -23.06
N GLY A 131 -8.10 -26.34 -23.48
CA GLY A 131 -8.87 -25.65 -24.53
C GLY A 131 -10.25 -25.16 -24.06
N GLY A 132 -10.52 -25.20 -22.76
CA GLY A 132 -11.75 -24.68 -22.16
C GLY A 132 -11.66 -23.19 -21.86
N THR A 133 -12.82 -22.54 -21.78
CA THR A 133 -12.95 -21.15 -21.31
C THR A 133 -13.19 -21.12 -19.81
N VAL A 134 -12.37 -20.40 -19.06
CA VAL A 134 -12.64 -20.14 -17.63
C VAL A 134 -13.88 -19.27 -17.53
N SER A 135 -14.80 -19.64 -16.63
CA SER A 135 -15.99 -18.84 -16.36
C SER A 135 -15.59 -17.48 -15.80
N ALA A 136 -16.20 -16.40 -16.27
CA ALA A 136 -15.94 -15.04 -15.79
C ALA A 136 -16.08 -14.93 -14.25
N ALA A 137 -17.04 -15.66 -13.67
CA ALA A 137 -17.26 -15.67 -12.22
C ALA A 137 -16.11 -16.36 -11.45
N ASP A 138 -15.46 -17.37 -12.03
CA ASP A 138 -14.34 -18.05 -11.40
C ASP A 138 -13.06 -17.23 -11.51
N ASP A 139 -12.89 -16.54 -12.65
CA ASP A 139 -11.79 -15.62 -12.88
C ASP A 139 -11.86 -14.41 -11.93
N GLU A 140 -13.05 -13.82 -11.75
CA GLU A 140 -13.25 -12.71 -10.81
C GLU A 140 -12.93 -13.11 -9.36
N ARG A 141 -13.30 -14.32 -8.94
CA ARG A 141 -12.92 -14.86 -7.62
C ARG A 141 -11.42 -15.06 -7.49
N ALA A 142 -10.76 -15.57 -8.53
CA ALA A 142 -9.31 -15.73 -8.54
C ALA A 142 -8.62 -14.36 -8.43
N ILE A 143 -9.05 -13.37 -9.21
CA ILE A 143 -8.54 -12.00 -9.16
C ILE A 143 -8.71 -11.40 -7.77
N GLY A 144 -9.89 -11.51 -7.17
CA GLY A 144 -10.14 -11.01 -5.82
C GLY A 144 -9.27 -11.68 -4.75
N GLY A 145 -9.05 -12.98 -4.85
CA GLY A 145 -8.15 -13.72 -3.94
C GLY A 145 -6.69 -13.30 -4.10
N LEU A 146 -6.21 -13.16 -5.34
CA LEU A 146 -4.86 -12.69 -5.64
C LEU A 146 -4.64 -11.23 -5.25
N ALA A 147 -5.66 -10.38 -5.40
CA ALA A 147 -5.61 -9.00 -4.93
C ALA A 147 -5.45 -8.95 -3.41
N GLY A 148 -6.15 -9.82 -2.67
CA GLY A 148 -5.94 -9.99 -1.22
C GLY A 148 -4.51 -10.39 -0.86
N MET A 149 -3.89 -11.30 -1.64
CA MET A 149 -2.48 -11.69 -1.47
C MET A 149 -1.53 -10.50 -1.74
N VAL A 150 -1.80 -9.72 -2.79
CA VAL A 150 -1.00 -8.52 -3.11
C VAL A 150 -1.12 -7.49 -1.98
N LEU A 151 -2.32 -7.22 -1.48
CA LEU A 151 -2.51 -6.28 -0.37
C LEU A 151 -1.81 -6.72 0.92
N GLY A 152 -1.82 -8.03 1.23
CA GLY A 152 -1.17 -8.55 2.44
C GLY A 152 0.36 -8.40 2.44
N GLY A 153 0.98 -8.37 1.25
CA GLY A 153 2.43 -8.21 1.08
C GLY A 153 2.88 -6.78 0.78
N LEU A 154 1.95 -5.87 0.49
CA LEU A 154 2.22 -4.50 0.06
C LEU A 154 2.41 -3.57 1.26
N GLU A 155 3.42 -2.71 1.18
CA GLU A 155 3.71 -1.68 2.17
C GLU A 155 3.99 -0.36 1.45
N VAL A 156 3.19 0.66 1.75
CA VAL A 156 3.31 2.01 1.17
C VAL A 156 3.76 2.97 2.26
N ARG A 157 4.95 3.57 2.09
CA ARG A 157 5.55 4.48 3.07
C ARG A 157 5.89 5.82 2.42
N PRO A 158 5.39 6.95 2.95
CA PRO A 158 5.82 8.25 2.47
C PRO A 158 7.22 8.57 2.98
N LEU A 159 8.05 9.15 2.12
CA LEU A 159 9.35 9.67 2.53
C LEU A 159 9.17 11.09 3.06
N GLN A 160 9.45 11.26 4.36
CA GLN A 160 9.23 12.51 5.09
C GLN A 160 9.90 13.70 4.39
N SER A 161 9.20 14.84 4.36
CA SER A 161 9.66 16.07 3.72
C SER A 161 9.95 15.96 2.21
N THR A 162 9.36 14.98 1.52
CA THR A 162 9.48 14.82 0.07
C THR A 162 8.13 14.50 -0.58
N MET A 163 8.06 14.61 -1.91
CA MET A 163 6.92 14.15 -2.72
C MET A 163 7.09 12.69 -3.18
N LEU A 164 7.99 11.94 -2.54
CA LEU A 164 8.32 10.56 -2.90
C LEU A 164 7.57 9.58 -1.99
N VAL A 165 7.07 8.52 -2.60
CA VAL A 165 6.42 7.40 -1.92
C VAL A 165 7.20 6.13 -2.23
N GLU A 166 7.57 5.45 -1.16
CA GLU A 166 8.19 4.14 -1.21
C GLU A 166 7.08 3.07 -1.25
N ILE A 167 7.11 2.25 -2.29
CA ILE A 167 6.22 1.11 -2.48
C ILE A 167 7.07 -0.13 -2.36
N SER A 168 6.87 -0.89 -1.28
CA SER A 168 7.59 -2.13 -1.00
C SER A 168 6.66 -3.33 -1.07
N TYR A 169 7.12 -4.45 -1.63
CA TYR A 169 6.39 -5.71 -1.61
C TYR A 169 7.25 -6.84 -1.06
N ARG A 170 6.67 -7.64 -0.17
CA ARG A 170 7.33 -8.82 0.43
C ARG A 170 6.87 -10.10 -0.25
N SER A 171 7.84 -10.92 -0.66
CA SER A 171 7.58 -12.22 -1.27
C SER A 171 8.67 -13.24 -0.97
N ARG A 172 8.36 -14.53 -1.20
CA ARG A 172 9.35 -15.61 -1.16
C ARG A 172 10.22 -15.68 -2.43
N ASP A 173 9.76 -15.07 -3.51
CA ASP A 173 10.50 -14.96 -4.76
C ASP A 173 10.96 -13.49 -4.97
N PRO A 174 12.28 -13.23 -5.06
CA PRO A 174 12.79 -11.89 -5.30
C PRO A 174 12.34 -11.30 -6.65
N GLN A 175 12.16 -12.12 -7.68
CA GLN A 175 11.72 -11.64 -8.99
C GLN A 175 10.24 -11.25 -8.97
N LEU A 176 9.39 -12.07 -8.34
CA LEU A 176 7.99 -11.73 -8.12
C LEU A 176 7.85 -10.44 -7.29
N ALA A 177 8.67 -10.28 -6.25
CA ALA A 177 8.60 -9.09 -5.42
C ALA A 177 8.87 -7.82 -6.23
N ALA A 178 9.92 -7.83 -7.05
CA ALA A 178 10.24 -6.71 -7.94
C ALA A 178 9.12 -6.45 -8.96
N ARG A 179 8.59 -7.52 -9.58
CA ARG A 179 7.50 -7.41 -10.55
C ARG A 179 6.25 -6.75 -9.95
N ILE A 180 5.85 -7.16 -8.75
CA ILE A 180 4.66 -6.60 -8.08
C ILE A 180 4.93 -5.15 -7.64
N ALA A 181 6.08 -4.85 -7.04
CA ALA A 181 6.41 -3.48 -6.63
C ALA A 181 6.42 -2.50 -7.82
N ASN A 182 7.06 -2.88 -8.93
CA ASN A 182 7.05 -2.10 -10.16
C ASN A 182 5.64 -2.01 -10.75
N GLY A 183 4.91 -3.12 -10.81
CA GLY A 183 3.56 -3.17 -11.36
C GLY A 183 2.55 -2.30 -10.62
N VAL A 184 2.70 -2.12 -9.29
CA VAL A 184 1.89 -1.17 -8.51
C VAL A 184 2.16 0.27 -8.92
N ALA A 185 3.43 0.63 -9.12
CA ALA A 185 3.80 1.96 -9.59
C ALA A 185 3.26 2.23 -11.00
N ASP A 186 3.44 1.28 -11.92
CA ASP A 186 2.94 1.37 -13.29
C ASP A 186 1.39 1.49 -13.32
N ALA A 187 0.68 0.65 -12.56
CA ALA A 187 -0.78 0.70 -12.48
C ALA A 187 -1.30 2.03 -11.94
N TYR A 188 -0.59 2.65 -10.99
CA TYR A 188 -0.95 3.98 -10.48
C TYR A 188 -0.73 5.08 -11.51
N ILE A 189 0.36 5.03 -12.26
CA ILE A 189 0.64 5.97 -13.36
C ILE A 189 -0.45 5.86 -14.41
N ASP A 190 -0.78 4.64 -14.83
CA ASP A 190 -1.82 4.36 -15.83
C ASP A 190 -3.19 4.85 -15.36
N TRP A 191 -3.57 4.56 -14.11
CA TRP A 191 -4.80 5.06 -13.51
C TRP A 191 -4.86 6.59 -13.51
N GLY A 192 -3.75 7.24 -13.20
CA GLY A 192 -3.64 8.69 -13.22
C GLY A 192 -3.80 9.30 -14.62
N ILE A 193 -3.40 8.58 -15.68
CA ILE A 193 -3.59 8.99 -17.08
C ILE A 193 -5.06 8.77 -17.49
N GLU A 194 -5.63 7.61 -17.17
CA GLU A 194 -7.02 7.25 -17.50
C GLU A 194 -8.01 8.22 -16.85
N ASN A 195 -7.86 8.48 -15.54
CA ASN A 195 -8.75 9.38 -14.79
C ASN A 195 -8.71 10.82 -15.35
N ARG A 196 -7.55 11.26 -15.88
CA ARG A 196 -7.43 12.54 -16.58
C ARG A 196 -8.16 12.52 -17.93
N SER A 197 -8.01 11.46 -18.70
CA SER A 197 -8.69 11.30 -19.99
C SER A 197 -10.21 11.23 -19.83
N GLU A 198 -10.70 10.50 -18.82
CA GLU A 198 -12.13 10.40 -18.52
C GLU A 198 -12.74 11.77 -18.15
N THR A 199 -12.02 12.55 -17.34
CA THR A 199 -12.43 13.91 -16.97
C THR A 199 -12.46 14.84 -18.19
N ALA A 200 -11.46 14.77 -19.07
CA ALA A 200 -11.42 15.56 -20.30
C ALA A 200 -12.54 15.18 -21.29
N GLY A 201 -12.83 13.88 -21.43
CA GLY A 201 -13.93 13.39 -22.25
C GLY A 201 -15.30 13.88 -21.77
N LYS A 202 -15.58 13.81 -20.46
CA LYS A 202 -16.83 14.33 -19.86
C LYS A 202 -17.01 15.83 -20.11
N ALA A 203 -15.94 16.63 -19.98
CA ALA A 203 -15.98 18.06 -20.27
C ALA A 203 -16.25 18.35 -21.75
N SER A 204 -15.64 17.61 -22.67
CA SER A 204 -15.90 17.74 -24.11
C SER A 204 -17.37 17.43 -24.44
N THR A 205 -17.94 16.39 -23.84
CA THR A 205 -19.36 16.04 -24.01
C THR A 205 -20.28 17.12 -23.43
N PHE A 206 -19.94 17.69 -22.27
CA PHE A 206 -20.67 18.80 -21.68
C PHE A 206 -20.67 20.04 -22.59
N PHE A 207 -19.52 20.44 -23.13
CA PHE A 207 -19.46 21.57 -24.06
C PHE A 207 -20.20 21.32 -25.37
N ALA A 208 -20.16 20.09 -25.89
CA ALA A 208 -20.97 19.72 -27.06
C ALA A 208 -22.48 19.90 -26.79
N GLN A 209 -22.96 19.49 -25.61
CA GLN A 209 -24.34 19.70 -25.19
C GLN A 209 -24.68 21.19 -25.04
N GLN A 210 -23.79 21.98 -24.45
CA GLN A 210 -23.98 23.43 -24.30
C GLN A 210 -24.00 24.16 -25.65
N ILE A 211 -23.19 23.74 -26.63
CA ILE A 211 -23.18 24.30 -27.98
C ILE A 211 -24.52 24.00 -28.67
N GLU A 212 -25.03 22.77 -28.55
CA GLU A 212 -26.32 22.41 -29.14
C GLU A 212 -27.48 23.18 -28.49
N ALA A 213 -27.48 23.33 -27.17
CA ALA A 213 -28.48 24.13 -26.45
C ALA A 213 -28.43 25.61 -26.87
N LEU A 214 -27.23 26.19 -27.00
CA LEU A 214 -27.06 27.58 -27.42
C LEU A 214 -27.52 27.79 -28.87
N LYS A 215 -27.27 26.82 -29.75
CA LYS A 215 -27.77 26.85 -31.14
C LYS A 215 -29.30 26.83 -31.19
N GLN A 216 -29.94 26.02 -30.36
CA GLN A 216 -31.41 26.01 -30.24
C GLN A 216 -31.93 27.35 -29.73
N GLU A 217 -31.31 27.94 -28.70
CA GLU A 217 -31.72 29.24 -28.18
C GLU A 217 -31.58 30.36 -29.23
N ILE A 218 -30.50 30.37 -30.02
CA ILE A 218 -30.32 31.34 -31.12
C ILE A 218 -31.45 31.17 -32.15
N GLN A 219 -31.75 29.93 -32.56
CA GLN A 219 -32.81 29.66 -33.53
C GLN A 219 -34.18 30.14 -33.03
N ASP A 220 -34.48 29.95 -31.74
CA ASP A 220 -35.72 30.42 -31.12
C ASP A 220 -35.80 31.94 -31.07
N LYS A 221 -34.69 32.62 -30.76
CA LYS A 221 -34.59 34.09 -30.76
C LYS A 221 -34.77 34.65 -32.17
N GLU A 222 -34.19 34.02 -33.19
CA GLU A 222 -34.38 34.40 -34.59
C GLU A 222 -35.85 34.24 -35.03
N ASN A 223 -36.48 33.12 -34.70
CA ASN A 223 -37.90 32.89 -34.98
C ASN A 223 -38.80 33.92 -34.29
N GLN A 224 -38.48 34.31 -33.04
CA GLN A 224 -39.20 35.36 -32.32
C GLN A 224 -39.05 36.73 -32.99
N LEU A 225 -37.84 37.09 -33.42
CA LEU A 225 -37.59 38.34 -34.17
C LEU A 225 -38.37 38.34 -35.48
N GLN A 226 -38.35 37.25 -36.23
CA GLN A 226 -39.08 37.15 -37.49
C GLN A 226 -40.60 37.26 -37.29
N ALA A 227 -41.15 36.62 -36.26
CA ALA A 227 -42.55 36.75 -35.87
C ALA A 227 -42.92 38.17 -35.41
N TYR A 228 -42.01 38.86 -34.73
CA TYR A 228 -42.19 40.26 -34.33
C TYR A 228 -42.18 41.21 -35.53
N SER A 229 -41.20 41.07 -36.43
CA SER A 229 -41.11 41.85 -37.68
C SER A 229 -42.34 41.62 -38.56
N SER A 230 -42.80 40.38 -38.70
CA SER A 230 -44.03 40.06 -39.45
C SER A 230 -45.26 40.75 -38.86
N ARG A 231 -45.35 40.87 -37.52
CA ARG A 231 -46.46 41.59 -36.86
C ARG A 231 -46.37 43.10 -36.98
N THR A 232 -45.16 43.68 -37.05
CA THR A 232 -44.96 45.13 -37.15
C THR A 232 -45.01 45.63 -38.60
N ASP A 233 -44.62 44.79 -39.57
CA ASP A 233 -44.72 45.10 -41.00
C ASP A 233 -46.18 45.17 -41.50
N ILE A 234 -47.08 44.41 -40.85
CA ILE A 234 -48.54 44.51 -41.07
C ILE A 234 -49.10 45.88 -40.59
N VAL A 235 -48.35 46.65 -39.80
CA VAL A 235 -48.78 47.96 -39.26
C VAL A 235 -48.24 49.14 -40.08
N SER A 236 -47.38 48.93 -41.08
CA SER A 236 -46.82 50.02 -41.92
C SER A 236 -47.30 50.05 -43.38
N LEU A 237 -48.32 49.26 -43.74
CA LEU A 237 -49.00 49.36 -45.04
C LEU A 237 -50.31 50.15 -44.89
N ASP A 238 -50.21 51.46 -44.76
CA ASP A 238 -51.33 52.37 -45.04
C ASP A 238 -50.80 53.60 -45.79
N PRO A 239 -51.22 53.86 -47.05
CA PRO A 239 -50.86 55.07 -47.80
C PRO A 239 -51.59 56.33 -47.31
#